data_AF-A0A4Z2DWW9-F1
#
_entry.id   AF-A0A4Z2DWW9-F1
#
_cell.length_a   1.000
_cell.length_b   1.000
_cell.length_c   1.000
_cell.angle_alpha   90.00
_cell.angle_beta   90.00
_cell.angle_gamma   90.00
#
_symmetry.space_group_name_H-M   'P 1'
#
loop_
_entity.id
_entity.type
_entity.pdbx_description
1 polymer ?
#
loop_
_entity_poly.entity_id
_entity_poly.type
_entity_poly.pdbx_seq_one_letter_code
_entity_poly.pdbx_strand_id
1 'polypeptide(L)'
;MNPDQRNWELSKYPITDSGMMKNTFESMFKLINKPDSVIGMYNDEIPNVTTTSVTQFTLARPLFQSAYISPSVKLKFPDLAKLLENTKVPTESQNNIVELQTANKALQLKHFSKSSDFGKDLYADFVAPTLKKSLDTETWQHDGSLPSACHRQYSVKNIKSIYIEVSKTTITNPHDHAKWAVTVSSNDLVEDTNNWVCLGDINRQVNNY
;
A
#
# COMPACT_ATOMS: atom_id res chain seq x y z
N MET A 1 18.44 -12.91 -6.98
CA MET A 1 17.06 -13.24 -7.38
C MET A 1 16.94 -12.90 -8.85
N ASN A 2 16.34 -13.77 -9.65
CA ASN A 2 15.85 -13.42 -10.97
C ASN A 2 14.40 -12.91 -10.80
N PRO A 3 14.02 -11.71 -11.28
CA PRO A 3 12.65 -11.20 -11.16
C PRO A 3 11.59 -12.11 -11.84
N ASP A 4 12.00 -12.99 -12.75
CA ASP A 4 11.10 -13.92 -13.44
C ASP A 4 10.83 -15.23 -12.64
N GLN A 5 11.42 -15.40 -11.45
CA GLN A 5 11.10 -16.53 -10.56
C GLN A 5 9.67 -16.39 -10.01
N ARG A 6 8.82 -17.38 -10.31
CA ARG A 6 7.39 -17.40 -9.89
C ARG A 6 7.14 -18.06 -8.53
N ASN A 7 8.18 -18.56 -7.88
CA ASN A 7 8.08 -19.30 -6.61
C ASN A 7 8.61 -18.45 -5.45
N TRP A 8 7.98 -18.58 -4.28
CA TRP A 8 8.49 -18.01 -3.04
C TRP A 8 9.68 -18.82 -2.53
N GLU A 9 10.82 -18.17 -2.36
CA GLU A 9 12.08 -18.76 -1.90
C GLU A 9 12.63 -17.97 -0.70
N LEU A 10 13.25 -18.66 0.26
CA LEU A 10 13.90 -18.00 1.39
C LEU A 10 15.14 -17.21 0.92
N SER A 11 15.22 -15.93 1.31
CA SER A 11 16.37 -15.08 0.98
C SER A 11 17.67 -15.63 1.57
N LYS A 12 18.75 -15.60 0.78
CA LYS A 12 20.11 -15.91 1.25
C LYS A 12 20.72 -14.84 2.16
N TYR A 13 20.07 -13.68 2.29
CA TYR A 13 20.54 -12.52 3.06
C TYR A 13 19.44 -11.99 3.98
N PRO A 14 19.78 -11.59 5.22
CA PRO A 14 18.91 -10.77 6.06
C PRO A 14 18.57 -9.44 5.37
N ILE A 15 17.39 -8.90 5.68
CA ILE A 15 16.87 -7.66 5.07
C ILE A 15 17.76 -6.43 5.32
N THR A 16 18.55 -6.46 6.39
CA THR A 16 19.52 -5.45 6.82
C THR A 16 20.82 -5.44 6.02
N ASP A 17 21.18 -6.55 5.38
CA ASP A 17 22.58 -6.82 5.03
C ASP A 17 22.87 -6.61 3.54
N SER A 18 22.06 -7.24 2.68
CA SER A 18 22.25 -7.33 1.23
C SER A 18 21.02 -7.90 0.52
N GLY A 19 20.98 -7.81 -0.81
CA GLY A 19 19.85 -8.25 -1.62
C GLY A 19 18.92 -7.09 -2.00
N MET A 20 17.65 -7.41 -2.29
CA MET A 20 16.76 -6.49 -3.02
C MET A 20 16.58 -5.13 -2.32
N MET A 21 16.29 -5.09 -1.02
CA MET A 21 16.01 -3.84 -0.30
C MET A 21 17.21 -2.88 -0.36
N LYS A 22 18.40 -3.35 0.04
CA LYS A 22 19.64 -2.56 0.01
C LYS A 22 19.98 -2.08 -1.40
N ASN A 23 19.96 -2.99 -2.37
CA ASN A 23 20.30 -2.68 -3.77
C ASN A 23 19.36 -1.63 -4.36
N THR A 24 18.06 -1.67 -4.03
CA THR A 24 17.06 -0.67 -4.43
C THR A 24 17.32 0.67 -3.74
N PHE A 25 17.45 0.71 -2.41
CA PHE A 25 17.72 1.97 -1.69
C PHE A 25 19.02 2.65 -2.14
N GLU A 26 20.13 1.91 -2.25
CA GLU A 26 21.39 2.45 -2.76
C GLU A 26 21.27 2.96 -4.21
N SER A 27 20.40 2.36 -5.02
CA SER A 27 20.15 2.82 -6.39
C SER A 27 19.28 4.06 -6.45
N MET A 28 18.32 4.20 -5.52
CA MET A 28 17.55 5.43 -5.34
C MET A 28 18.45 6.59 -4.91
N PHE A 29 19.27 6.46 -3.86
CA PHE A 29 20.12 7.57 -3.40
C PHE A 29 21.08 8.12 -4.47
N LYS A 30 21.47 7.32 -5.48
CA LYS A 30 22.26 7.75 -6.64
C LYS A 30 21.53 8.71 -7.60
N LEU A 31 20.22 8.92 -7.44
CA LEU A 31 19.41 9.88 -8.20
C LEU A 31 19.42 11.30 -7.60
N ILE A 32 19.97 11.49 -6.40
CA ILE A 32 20.15 12.84 -5.83
C ILE A 32 21.09 13.64 -6.73
N ASN A 33 20.77 14.92 -6.94
CA ASN A 33 21.48 15.84 -7.85
C ASN A 33 21.55 15.37 -9.32
N LYS A 34 20.60 14.53 -9.76
CA LYS A 34 20.38 14.23 -11.19
C LYS A 34 19.30 15.16 -11.77
N PRO A 35 19.35 15.50 -13.07
CA PRO A 35 18.24 16.14 -13.74
C PRO A 35 17.01 15.23 -13.74
N ASP A 36 15.83 15.82 -13.72
CA ASP A 36 14.53 15.16 -13.85
C ASP A 36 14.22 14.06 -12.81
N SER A 37 14.96 14.01 -11.70
CA SER A 37 14.71 13.08 -10.60
C SER A 37 13.91 13.70 -9.45
N VAL A 38 13.25 12.81 -8.69
CA VAL A 38 12.53 13.10 -7.45
C VAL A 38 12.54 11.87 -6.54
N ILE A 39 12.69 12.09 -5.23
CA ILE A 39 12.64 11.08 -4.16
C ILE A 39 11.91 11.68 -2.97
N GLY A 40 11.07 10.89 -2.31
CA GLY A 40 10.58 11.17 -0.96
C GLY A 40 10.63 9.89 -0.13
N MET A 41 11.14 10.00 1.10
CA MET A 41 11.00 9.00 2.16
C MET A 41 9.89 9.48 3.09
N TYR A 42 8.86 8.66 3.28
CA TYR A 42 7.67 9.04 4.06
C TYR A 42 7.22 7.93 5.02
N ASN A 43 6.41 8.30 6.01
CA ASN A 43 5.62 7.40 6.84
C ASN A 43 4.14 7.86 6.89
N ASP A 44 3.24 7.03 7.41
CA ASP A 44 1.79 7.31 7.49
C ASP A 44 1.38 8.25 8.66
N GLU A 45 2.35 8.72 9.45
CA GLU A 45 2.15 9.74 10.48
C GLU A 45 1.53 11.04 9.92
N ILE A 46 0.63 11.67 10.70
CA ILE A 46 -0.22 12.77 10.21
C ILE A 46 0.48 14.14 10.34
N PRO A 47 0.71 14.88 9.24
CA PRO A 47 1.21 16.26 9.31
C PRO A 47 0.10 17.27 9.69
N ASN A 48 0.49 18.36 10.35
CA ASN A 48 -0.35 19.55 10.50
C ASN A 48 -0.32 20.43 9.21
N VAL A 49 -1.18 21.47 9.11
CA VAL A 49 -1.24 22.51 8.02
C VAL A 49 -2.00 22.09 6.72
N THR A 50 -2.06 22.93 5.66
CA THR A 50 -3.11 23.01 4.58
C THR A 50 -2.67 23.57 3.17
N THR A 51 -3.42 23.25 2.07
CA THR A 51 -3.35 23.67 0.60
C THR A 51 -2.15 23.26 -0.32
N THR A 52 -2.17 22.71 -1.58
CA THR A 52 -3.05 22.14 -2.69
C THR A 52 -2.14 21.67 -3.86
N SER A 53 -2.39 20.73 -4.80
CA SER A 53 -3.28 19.54 -4.99
C SER A 53 -2.57 18.40 -5.82
N VAL A 54 -2.40 17.14 -5.32
CA VAL A 54 -1.91 15.92 -6.04
C VAL A 54 -2.57 14.62 -5.50
N THR A 55 -3.43 13.98 -6.30
CA THR A 55 -4.65 13.25 -5.82
C THR A 55 -4.51 12.01 -4.94
N GLN A 56 -3.41 11.25 -4.95
CA GLN A 56 -3.29 10.07 -4.06
C GLN A 56 -2.67 10.44 -2.71
N PHE A 57 -1.55 11.17 -2.73
CA PHE A 57 -0.93 11.67 -1.51
C PHE A 57 -1.70 12.84 -0.87
N THR A 58 -2.63 13.51 -1.58
CA THR A 58 -3.65 14.39 -0.94
C THR A 58 -4.56 13.64 0.02
N LEU A 59 -4.84 12.36 -0.26
CA LEU A 59 -5.76 11.51 0.50
C LEU A 59 -5.02 10.85 1.66
N ALA A 60 -3.98 10.08 1.35
CA ALA A 60 -3.18 9.36 2.33
C ALA A 60 -2.42 10.30 3.30
N ARG A 61 -2.06 11.51 2.83
CA ARG A 61 -1.38 12.56 3.60
C ARG A 61 -0.16 12.10 4.43
N PRO A 62 0.78 11.31 3.86
CA PRO A 62 1.94 10.84 4.62
C PRO A 62 2.88 12.00 5.00
N LEU A 63 3.64 11.81 6.08
CA LEU A 63 4.72 12.69 6.51
C LEU A 63 6.03 12.30 5.82
N PHE A 64 6.54 13.17 4.94
CA PHE A 64 7.86 13.04 4.34
C PHE A 64 8.95 13.41 5.35
N GLN A 65 9.78 12.44 5.71
CA GLN A 65 10.90 12.62 6.64
C GLN A 65 12.15 13.20 5.93
N SER A 66 12.29 12.93 4.64
CA SER A 66 13.36 13.45 3.78
C SER A 66 12.94 13.41 2.31
N ALA A 67 13.33 14.42 1.54
CA ALA A 67 12.99 14.49 0.12
C ALA A 67 14.08 15.19 -0.71
N TYR A 68 14.15 14.82 -1.99
CA TYR A 68 14.88 15.54 -3.02
C TYR A 68 13.97 15.72 -4.23
N ILE A 69 13.89 16.94 -4.77
CA ILE A 69 13.21 17.21 -6.04
C ILE A 69 14.09 18.11 -6.90
N SER A 70 14.40 17.66 -8.11
CA SER A 70 15.20 18.46 -9.04
C SER A 70 14.42 19.70 -9.54
N PRO A 71 15.10 20.82 -9.89
CA PRO A 71 14.42 22.07 -10.24
C PRO A 71 13.43 21.95 -11.41
N SER A 72 13.72 21.11 -12.40
CA SER A 72 12.82 20.85 -13.54
C SER A 72 11.53 20.15 -13.11
N VAL A 73 11.62 19.15 -12.22
CA VAL A 73 10.44 18.46 -11.66
C VAL A 73 9.66 19.38 -10.72
N LYS A 74 10.32 20.18 -9.88
CA LYS A 74 9.65 21.17 -9.01
C LYS A 74 8.89 22.23 -9.82
N LEU A 75 9.45 22.70 -10.94
CA LEU A 75 8.77 23.64 -11.84
C LEU A 75 7.56 23.00 -12.54
N LYS A 76 7.68 21.73 -12.97
CA LYS A 76 6.63 21.00 -13.71
C LYS A 76 5.50 20.46 -12.81
N PHE A 77 5.81 20.15 -11.56
CA PHE A 77 4.89 19.57 -10.57
C PHE A 77 5.01 20.32 -9.22
N PRO A 78 4.59 21.61 -9.16
CA PRO A 78 4.74 22.43 -7.96
C PRO A 78 4.02 21.84 -6.74
N ASP A 79 2.92 21.12 -6.97
CA ASP A 79 2.09 20.56 -5.90
C ASP A 79 2.66 19.23 -5.37
N LEU A 80 3.51 18.55 -6.15
CA LEU A 80 4.35 17.45 -5.65
C LEU A 80 5.46 18.01 -4.74
N ALA A 81 6.04 19.16 -5.09
CA ALA A 81 7.04 19.82 -4.24
C ALA A 81 6.44 20.23 -2.87
N LYS A 82 5.22 20.80 -2.87
CA LYS A 82 4.48 21.09 -1.62
C LYS A 82 4.32 19.86 -0.72
N LEU A 83 3.91 18.73 -1.28
CA LEU A 83 3.77 17.47 -0.53
C LEU A 83 5.10 17.01 0.08
N LEU A 84 6.18 17.02 -0.72
CA LEU A 84 7.53 16.66 -0.26
C LEU A 84 8.06 17.61 0.83
N GLU A 85 7.54 18.83 0.87
CA GLU A 85 7.79 19.85 1.91
C GLU A 85 6.73 19.79 3.05
N ASN A 86 6.00 18.68 3.18
CA ASN A 86 4.92 18.41 4.16
C ASN A 86 3.78 19.43 4.19
N THR A 87 3.68 20.29 3.18
CA THR A 87 2.52 21.16 3.02
C THR A 87 1.35 20.28 2.60
N LYS A 88 0.33 20.13 3.46
CA LYS A 88 -0.91 19.39 3.13
C LYS A 88 -1.50 19.97 1.86
N VAL A 89 -2.01 19.09 1.03
CA VAL A 89 -2.45 19.39 -0.32
C VAL A 89 -3.84 18.73 -0.41
N PRO A 90 -4.97 19.47 -0.35
CA PRO A 90 -6.31 18.89 -0.24
C PRO A 90 -6.91 18.46 -1.58
N THR A 91 -8.02 17.74 -1.44
CA THR A 91 -8.91 17.20 -2.44
C THR A 91 -10.31 17.22 -1.82
N GLU A 92 -11.37 17.34 -2.63
CA GLU A 92 -12.76 17.21 -2.15
C GLU A 92 -13.22 15.75 -2.07
N SER A 93 -12.49 14.83 -2.71
CA SER A 93 -12.78 13.40 -2.61
C SER A 93 -12.32 12.85 -1.25
N GLN A 94 -13.10 11.94 -0.67
CA GLN A 94 -12.71 11.20 0.53
C GLN A 94 -11.94 9.92 0.21
N ASN A 95 -11.97 9.48 -1.04
CA ASN A 95 -11.30 8.29 -1.54
C ASN A 95 -11.06 8.40 -3.06
N ASN A 96 -10.10 7.64 -3.59
CA ASN A 96 -9.82 7.59 -5.03
C ASN A 96 -9.11 6.29 -5.43
N ILE A 97 -9.17 5.96 -6.71
CA ILE A 97 -8.45 4.83 -7.32
C ILE A 97 -7.68 5.34 -8.54
N VAL A 98 -6.42 4.94 -8.67
CA VAL A 98 -5.62 5.17 -9.88
C VAL A 98 -5.13 3.82 -10.39
N GLU A 99 -5.39 3.56 -11.67
CA GLU A 99 -4.79 2.41 -12.37
C GLU A 99 -3.37 2.78 -12.82
N LEU A 100 -2.42 1.90 -12.50
CA LEU A 100 -0.99 2.07 -12.73
C LEU A 100 -0.44 0.84 -13.44
N GLN A 101 0.68 0.98 -14.14
CA GLN A 101 1.40 -0.14 -14.74
C GLN A 101 2.90 0.03 -14.55
N THR A 102 3.62 -1.10 -14.50
CA THR A 102 5.09 -1.08 -14.55
C THR A 102 5.60 -0.52 -15.88
N ALA A 103 6.83 -0.01 -15.91
CA ALA A 103 7.39 0.59 -17.14
C ALA A 103 7.48 -0.40 -18.33
N ASN A 104 7.64 -1.70 -18.05
CA ASN A 104 7.58 -2.79 -19.04
C ASN A 104 6.15 -3.31 -19.31
N LYS A 105 5.12 -2.72 -18.68
CA LYS A 105 3.69 -3.09 -18.75
C LYS A 105 3.34 -4.51 -18.28
N ALA A 106 4.29 -5.25 -17.72
CA ALA A 106 4.11 -6.65 -17.31
C ALA A 106 3.18 -6.83 -16.09
N LEU A 107 3.01 -5.79 -15.26
CA LEU A 107 2.09 -5.79 -14.14
C LEU A 107 1.20 -4.55 -14.19
N GLN A 108 -0.10 -4.76 -14.04
CA GLN A 108 -1.12 -3.74 -13.82
C GLN A 108 -1.47 -3.68 -12.33
N LEU A 109 -1.64 -2.49 -11.77
CA LEU A 109 -1.87 -2.26 -10.35
C LEU A 109 -3.04 -1.28 -10.17
N LYS A 110 -3.77 -1.41 -9.05
CA LYS A 110 -4.77 -0.42 -8.63
C LYS A 110 -4.34 0.18 -7.30
N HIS A 111 -3.96 1.45 -7.33
CA HIS A 111 -3.66 2.21 -6.11
C HIS A 111 -4.97 2.76 -5.54
N PHE A 112 -5.41 2.22 -4.41
CA PHE A 112 -6.51 2.74 -3.63
C PHE A 112 -5.99 3.73 -2.59
N SER A 113 -6.68 4.84 -2.37
CA SER A 113 -6.40 5.76 -1.26
C SER A 113 -7.70 6.25 -0.62
N LYS A 114 -7.70 6.43 0.70
CA LYS A 114 -8.74 7.12 1.49
C LYS A 114 -8.14 8.31 2.24
N SER A 115 -8.94 9.30 2.59
CA SER A 115 -8.58 10.32 3.58
C SER A 115 -8.99 9.87 5.00
N SER A 116 -8.60 10.66 5.99
CA SER A 116 -9.10 10.60 7.37
C SER A 116 -10.63 10.74 7.47
N ASP A 117 -11.27 11.31 6.44
CA ASP A 117 -12.65 11.79 6.52
C ASP A 117 -13.64 10.81 5.86
N PHE A 118 -13.16 9.64 5.40
CA PHE A 118 -13.93 8.62 4.70
C PHE A 118 -14.98 7.92 5.58
N GLY A 119 -14.77 7.86 6.90
CA GLY A 119 -15.72 7.33 7.89
C GLY A 119 -16.07 5.86 7.74
N LYS A 120 -15.24 5.07 7.02
CA LYS A 120 -15.59 3.74 6.48
C LYS A 120 -14.40 2.79 6.38
N ASP A 121 -14.72 1.48 6.35
CA ASP A 121 -13.76 0.38 6.26
C ASP A 121 -13.18 0.32 4.85
N LEU A 122 -11.88 0.60 4.72
CA LEU A 122 -11.17 0.58 3.44
C LEU A 122 -11.40 -0.72 2.66
N TYR A 123 -11.37 -1.86 3.35
CA TYR A 123 -11.46 -3.17 2.70
C TYR A 123 -12.91 -3.51 2.35
N ALA A 124 -13.84 -3.37 3.30
CA ALA A 124 -15.22 -3.81 3.12
C ALA A 124 -16.13 -2.80 2.39
N ASP A 125 -15.86 -1.49 2.50
CA ASP A 125 -16.65 -0.44 1.86
C ASP A 125 -16.04 0.08 0.53
N PHE A 126 -14.75 -0.19 0.24
CA PHE A 126 -14.09 0.32 -0.97
C PHE A 126 -13.36 -0.73 -1.82
N VAL A 127 -12.38 -1.46 -1.27
CA VAL A 127 -11.55 -2.39 -2.06
C VAL A 127 -12.35 -3.60 -2.56
N ALA A 128 -12.99 -4.35 -1.66
CA ALA A 128 -13.75 -5.56 -2.02
C ALA A 128 -14.92 -5.27 -2.99
N PRO A 129 -15.74 -4.21 -2.80
CA PRO A 129 -16.78 -3.82 -3.76
C PRO A 129 -16.23 -3.41 -5.14
N THR A 130 -15.08 -2.72 -5.19
CA THR A 130 -14.47 -2.31 -6.47
C THR A 130 -13.93 -3.51 -7.24
N LEU A 131 -13.16 -4.38 -6.58
CA LEU A 131 -12.60 -5.58 -7.20
C LEU A 131 -13.67 -6.61 -7.55
N LYS A 132 -14.85 -6.53 -6.91
CA LYS A 132 -15.95 -7.51 -6.98
C LYS A 132 -15.51 -8.89 -6.50
N LYS A 133 -14.72 -8.91 -5.41
CA LYS A 133 -14.12 -10.11 -4.80
C LYS A 133 -14.24 -10.05 -3.28
N SER A 134 -14.51 -11.19 -2.66
CA SER A 134 -14.30 -11.34 -1.21
C SER A 134 -12.79 -11.29 -0.91
N LEU A 135 -12.42 -10.79 0.27
CA LEU A 135 -11.03 -10.67 0.72
C LEU A 135 -10.81 -11.39 2.06
N ASP A 136 -9.68 -12.08 2.19
CA ASP A 136 -9.10 -12.41 3.49
C ASP A 136 -7.96 -11.42 3.76
N THR A 137 -7.96 -10.78 4.94
CA THR A 137 -7.09 -9.64 5.28
C THR A 137 -6.23 -9.94 6.50
N GLU A 138 -4.90 -9.85 6.36
CA GLU A 138 -3.98 -9.76 7.50
C GLU A 138 -3.62 -8.28 7.69
N THR A 139 -4.23 -7.67 8.70
CA THR A 139 -3.87 -6.34 9.21
C THR A 139 -3.76 -6.45 10.73
N TRP A 140 -2.84 -5.76 11.38
CA TRP A 140 -2.61 -5.86 12.83
C TRP A 140 -3.90 -5.62 13.67
N GLN A 141 -4.31 -6.60 14.48
CA GLN A 141 -5.57 -6.58 15.27
C GLN A 141 -5.38 -6.34 16.78
N HIS A 142 -4.21 -5.86 17.22
CA HIS A 142 -3.91 -5.72 18.64
C HIS A 142 -4.94 -4.86 19.40
N ASP A 143 -5.24 -3.67 18.88
CA ASP A 143 -6.17 -2.71 19.51
C ASP A 143 -7.38 -2.43 18.61
N GLY A 144 -8.59 -2.78 19.08
CA GLY A 144 -9.85 -2.33 18.45
C GLY A 144 -10.03 -2.73 16.99
N SER A 145 -9.77 -3.98 16.61
CA SER A 145 -10.03 -4.46 15.24
C SER A 145 -11.53 -4.48 14.87
N LEU A 146 -11.85 -4.22 13.59
CA LEU A 146 -13.18 -4.42 13.05
C LEU A 146 -13.50 -5.92 12.91
N PRO A 147 -14.72 -6.37 13.23
CA PRO A 147 -15.13 -7.75 12.98
C PRO A 147 -15.16 -8.08 11.48
N SER A 148 -14.99 -9.35 11.13
CA SER A 148 -15.15 -9.85 9.76
C SER A 148 -16.52 -9.46 9.19
N ALA A 149 -16.54 -8.76 8.06
CA ALA A 149 -17.75 -8.32 7.37
C ALA A 149 -18.33 -9.48 6.53
N CYS A 150 -18.78 -10.55 7.19
CA CYS A 150 -19.24 -11.78 6.54
C CYS A 150 -20.55 -11.61 5.77
N HIS A 151 -21.48 -10.79 6.27
CA HIS A 151 -22.84 -10.64 5.71
C HIS A 151 -22.91 -9.51 4.65
N ARG A 152 -22.00 -9.54 3.68
CA ARG A 152 -21.94 -8.60 2.55
C ARG A 152 -21.85 -9.37 1.23
N GLN A 153 -22.20 -8.74 0.11
CA GLN A 153 -22.06 -9.32 -1.25
C GLN A 153 -20.62 -9.78 -1.52
N TYR A 154 -19.64 -9.02 -1.02
CA TYR A 154 -18.24 -9.38 -0.99
C TYR A 154 -17.79 -9.38 0.47
N SER A 155 -17.48 -10.56 1.00
CA SER A 155 -17.11 -10.73 2.40
C SER A 155 -15.67 -10.27 2.63
N VAL A 156 -15.39 -9.65 3.78
CA VAL A 156 -14.03 -9.31 4.21
C VAL A 156 -13.77 -9.98 5.55
N LYS A 157 -12.78 -10.88 5.61
CA LYS A 157 -12.49 -11.67 6.81
C LYS A 157 -11.11 -11.38 7.37
N ASN A 158 -11.03 -11.23 8.68
CA ASN A 158 -9.76 -11.13 9.39
C ASN A 158 -9.07 -12.50 9.39
N ILE A 159 -7.85 -12.57 8.86
CA ILE A 159 -6.92 -13.67 9.10
C ILE A 159 -6.54 -13.67 10.59
N LYS A 160 -6.19 -14.82 11.17
CA LYS A 160 -5.77 -14.92 12.58
C LYS A 160 -4.34 -15.43 12.76
N SER A 161 -3.88 -16.22 11.80
CA SER A 161 -2.55 -16.82 11.78
C SER A 161 -2.21 -17.27 10.37
N ILE A 162 -0.95 -17.13 10.00
CA ILE A 162 -0.40 -17.54 8.70
C ILE A 162 0.62 -18.64 8.96
N TYR A 163 0.54 -19.75 8.24
CA TYR A 163 1.60 -20.76 8.21
C TYR A 163 2.47 -20.56 6.96
N ILE A 164 3.75 -20.30 7.17
CA ILE A 164 4.75 -20.10 6.12
C ILE A 164 5.55 -21.40 5.99
N GLU A 165 5.25 -22.19 4.96
CA GLU A 165 5.83 -23.52 4.77
C GLU A 165 7.36 -23.49 4.60
N VAL A 166 7.88 -22.53 3.81
CA VAL A 166 9.32 -22.44 3.49
C VAL A 166 10.21 -22.18 4.73
N SER A 167 9.67 -21.58 5.79
CA SER A 167 10.34 -21.42 7.09
C SER A 167 9.73 -22.26 8.21
N LYS A 168 8.70 -23.06 7.90
CA LYS A 168 7.88 -23.86 8.84
C LYS A 168 7.39 -23.05 10.05
N THR A 169 7.06 -21.78 9.83
CA THR A 169 6.73 -20.81 10.89
C THR A 169 5.24 -20.50 10.89
N THR A 170 4.59 -20.51 12.06
CA THR A 170 3.27 -19.92 12.23
C THR A 170 3.41 -18.52 12.80
N ILE A 171 2.98 -17.51 12.04
CA ILE A 171 2.81 -16.14 12.51
C ILE A 171 1.38 -16.00 13.04
N THR A 172 1.19 -15.20 14.10
CA THR A 172 -0.14 -14.88 14.65
C THR A 172 -0.38 -13.38 14.56
N ASN A 173 -1.57 -13.00 14.07
CA ASN A 173 -1.88 -11.63 13.69
C ASN A 173 -1.57 -10.55 14.76
N PRO A 174 -1.80 -10.75 16.08
CA PRO A 174 -1.47 -9.73 17.08
C PRO A 174 0.01 -9.35 17.15
N HIS A 175 0.89 -10.19 16.63
CA HIS A 175 2.34 -9.99 16.55
C HIS A 175 2.82 -9.59 15.14
N ASP A 176 1.92 -9.48 14.16
CA ASP A 176 2.25 -9.08 12.79
C ASP A 176 1.75 -7.66 12.49
N HIS A 177 2.69 -6.75 12.17
CA HIS A 177 2.39 -5.39 11.75
C HIS A 177 2.12 -5.27 10.23
N ALA A 178 2.17 -6.39 9.50
CA ALA A 178 1.84 -6.46 8.09
C ALA A 178 0.38 -6.07 7.81
N LYS A 179 0.15 -5.61 6.58
CA LYS A 179 -1.09 -4.99 6.12
C LYS A 179 -1.34 -5.40 4.68
N TRP A 180 -1.88 -6.59 4.51
CA TRP A 180 -2.13 -7.19 3.21
C TRP A 180 -3.50 -7.86 3.13
N ALA A 181 -3.98 -8.04 1.91
CA ALA A 181 -5.19 -8.80 1.64
C ALA A 181 -5.02 -9.64 0.37
N VAL A 182 -5.71 -10.76 0.31
CA VAL A 182 -5.85 -11.56 -0.92
C VAL A 182 -7.30 -11.76 -1.27
N THR A 183 -7.58 -11.87 -2.55
CA THR A 183 -8.88 -12.34 -3.03
C THR A 183 -9.10 -13.78 -2.63
N VAL A 184 -10.27 -14.05 -2.04
CA VAL A 184 -10.74 -15.41 -1.81
C VAL A 184 -11.17 -15.97 -3.17
N SER A 185 -10.46 -16.98 -3.67
CA SER A 185 -10.80 -17.68 -4.91
C SER A 185 -12.25 -18.16 -4.88
N SER A 186 -12.98 -18.00 -5.98
CA SER A 186 -14.30 -18.59 -6.15
C SER A 186 -14.21 -20.13 -6.17
N ASN A 187 -15.16 -20.81 -5.52
CA ASN A 187 -15.36 -22.26 -5.66
C ASN A 187 -16.03 -22.65 -7.01
N ASP A 188 -16.15 -21.71 -7.94
CA ASP A 188 -16.76 -21.91 -9.24
C ASP A 188 -15.87 -22.77 -10.15
N LEU A 189 -16.50 -23.55 -11.04
CA LEU A 189 -15.82 -24.49 -11.95
C LEU A 189 -15.08 -23.80 -13.13
N VAL A 190 -14.93 -22.48 -13.08
CA VAL A 190 -14.25 -21.67 -14.10
C VAL A 190 -13.03 -21.02 -13.45
N GLU A 191 -11.87 -21.10 -14.09
CA GLU A 191 -10.62 -20.55 -13.56
C GLU A 191 -10.69 -19.01 -13.43
N ASP A 192 -10.91 -18.55 -12.21
CA ASP A 192 -10.92 -17.14 -11.85
C ASP A 192 -9.51 -16.58 -11.79
N THR A 193 -8.97 -16.21 -12.95
CA THR A 193 -7.64 -15.61 -13.10
C THR A 193 -7.53 -14.18 -12.56
N ASN A 194 -8.64 -13.55 -12.18
CA ASN A 194 -8.71 -12.16 -11.69
C ASN A 194 -8.47 -12.05 -10.17
N ASN A 195 -7.38 -12.68 -9.70
CA ASN A 195 -6.95 -12.64 -8.30
C ASN A 195 -6.06 -11.42 -8.02
N TRP A 196 -6.16 -10.87 -6.81
CA TRP A 196 -5.40 -9.69 -6.37
C TRP A 196 -4.69 -9.96 -5.05
N VAL A 197 -3.44 -9.55 -4.98
CA VAL A 197 -2.70 -9.33 -3.73
C VAL A 197 -2.66 -7.83 -3.49
N CYS A 198 -3.20 -7.39 -2.36
CA CYS A 198 -3.16 -6.00 -1.91
C CYS A 198 -2.08 -5.85 -0.84
N LEU A 199 -1.22 -4.84 -0.97
CA LEU A 199 -0.22 -4.42 0.02
C LEU A 199 -0.45 -2.93 0.27
N GLY A 200 -0.33 -2.45 1.51
CA GLY A 200 -0.50 -1.02 1.81
C GLY A 200 -0.39 -0.67 3.30
N ASP A 201 -0.91 0.50 3.65
CA ASP A 201 -0.51 1.19 4.89
C ASP A 201 -1.56 1.12 6.02
N ILE A 202 -2.81 0.72 5.72
CA ILE A 202 -3.96 0.89 6.62
C ILE A 202 -4.37 -0.41 7.34
N ASN A 203 -4.43 -0.38 8.68
CA ASN A 203 -5.02 -1.47 9.45
C ASN A 203 -6.55 -1.46 9.46
N ARG A 204 -7.19 -2.62 9.62
CA ARG A 204 -8.65 -2.77 9.75
C ARG A 204 -9.11 -2.59 11.21
N GLN A 205 -8.95 -1.36 11.75
CA GLN A 205 -9.24 -0.95 13.14
C GLN A 205 -10.36 0.11 13.23
N VAL A 206 -11.06 0.19 14.37
CA VAL A 206 -12.13 1.16 14.66
C VAL A 206 -11.65 2.61 14.56
N ASN A 207 -10.43 2.90 14.99
CA ASN A 207 -9.89 4.26 14.95
C ASN A 207 -9.47 4.71 13.54
N ASN A 208 -9.57 3.83 12.54
CA ASN A 208 -9.21 4.09 11.14
C ASN A 208 -10.45 4.30 10.25
N TYR A 209 -11.61 4.66 10.83
CA TYR A 209 -12.85 4.99 10.11
C TYR A 209 -12.79 6.35 9.42
#